data_AF-A0A421B6D1-F1
#
_entry.id   AF-A0A421B6D1-F1
#
_cell.length_a   1.000
_cell.length_b   1.000
_cell.length_c   1.000
_cell.angle_alpha   90.00
_cell.angle_beta   90.00
_cell.angle_gamma   90.00
#
_symmetry.space_group_name_H-M   'P 1'
#
loop_
_entity.id
_entity.type
_entity.pdbx_description
1 polymer ?
#
loop_
_entity_poly.entity_id
_entity_poly.type
_entity_poly.pdbx_seq_one_letter_code
_entity_poly.pdbx_strand_id
1 'polypeptide(L)'
;MSDVEITTAIAIARYPDLAELVTARQEGWLFRPLVNEAGAVTGLVGTRHVERYTDALWIYGPTDVLGLRILATEYGGGCVWKHDRGGLGNIVREILALPEPGQRLAPRLVRSPSGLWTP
;
A
#
# COMPACT_ATOMS: atom_id res chain seq x y z
N MET A 1 -34.13 7.76 -3.81
CA MET A 1 -33.09 7.35 -2.84
C MET A 1 -32.21 8.55 -2.62
N SER A 2 -32.29 9.18 -1.44
CA SER A 2 -31.32 10.20 -1.04
C SER A 2 -29.96 9.53 -0.94
N ASP A 3 -28.99 10.06 -1.69
CA ASP A 3 -27.60 9.65 -1.60
C ASP A 3 -27.13 9.99 -0.19
N VAL A 4 -26.89 8.99 0.65
CA VAL A 4 -26.40 9.22 2.00
C VAL A 4 -24.97 9.68 1.86
N GLU A 5 -24.70 10.93 2.22
CA GLU A 5 -23.33 11.45 2.27
C GLU A 5 -22.53 10.66 3.31
N ILE A 6 -21.61 9.82 2.85
CA ILE A 6 -20.72 9.06 3.73
C ILE A 6 -19.56 9.96 4.11
N THR A 7 -19.59 10.52 5.32
CA THR A 7 -18.48 11.29 5.88
C THR A 7 -17.35 10.37 6.37
N THR A 8 -16.13 10.90 6.46
CA THR A 8 -14.98 10.16 7.01
C THR A 8 -15.23 9.64 8.43
N ALA A 9 -15.86 10.44 9.29
CA ALA A 9 -16.18 10.04 10.66
C ALA A 9 -17.15 8.85 10.70
N ILE A 10 -18.19 8.85 9.85
CA ILE A 10 -19.13 7.73 9.72
C ILE A 10 -18.43 6.49 9.18
N ALA A 11 -17.57 6.65 8.17
CA ALA A 11 -16.81 5.55 7.59
C ALA A 11 -15.88 4.89 8.62
N ILE A 12 -15.14 5.67 9.41
CA ILE A 12 -14.24 5.17 10.47
C ILE A 12 -15.03 4.50 11.60
N ALA A 13 -16.15 5.10 12.02
CA ALA A 13 -16.98 4.51 13.08
C ALA A 13 -17.50 3.11 12.69
N ARG A 14 -17.76 2.88 11.40
CA ARG A 14 -18.19 1.59 10.87
C ARG A 14 -17.02 0.65 10.53
N TYR A 15 -15.89 1.20 10.09
CA TYR A 15 -14.70 0.48 9.68
C TYR A 15 -13.45 1.15 10.27
N PRO A 16 -13.08 0.82 11.52
CA PRO A 16 -12.00 1.50 12.24
C PRO A 16 -10.65 1.50 11.51
N ASP A 17 -10.34 0.42 10.78
CA ASP A 17 -9.09 0.29 10.01
C ASP A 17 -8.92 1.36 8.92
N LEU A 18 -10.01 2.04 8.52
CA LEU A 18 -9.93 3.16 7.57
C LEU A 18 -9.25 4.40 8.16
N ALA A 19 -9.13 4.51 9.49
CA ALA A 19 -8.39 5.59 10.13
C ALA A 19 -6.91 5.61 9.69
N GLU A 20 -6.33 4.44 9.43
CA GLU A 20 -4.95 4.32 8.95
C GLU A 20 -4.79 4.89 7.54
N LEU A 21 -5.80 4.74 6.68
CA LEU A 21 -5.80 5.34 5.35
C LEU A 21 -5.95 6.86 5.38
N VAL A 22 -6.68 7.40 6.36
CA VAL A 22 -6.77 8.85 6.59
C VAL A 22 -5.40 9.40 7.01
N THR A 23 -4.72 8.70 7.93
CA THR A 23 -3.36 9.04 8.36
C THR A 23 -2.39 9.00 7.17
N ALA A 24 -2.42 7.91 6.39
CA ALA A 24 -1.61 7.79 5.19
C ALA A 24 -1.86 8.95 4.20
N ARG A 25 -3.12 9.34 3.98
CA ARG A 25 -3.44 10.48 3.10
C ARG A 25 -2.83 11.79 3.58
N GLN A 26 -2.76 12.01 4.90
CA GLN A 26 -2.10 13.19 5.48
C GLN A 26 -0.58 13.16 5.28
N GLU A 27 0.01 11.97 5.15
CA GLU A 27 1.43 11.73 4.86
C GLU A 27 1.78 11.78 3.34
N GLY A 28 0.86 12.28 2.51
CA GLY A 28 1.07 12.48 1.08
C GLY A 28 0.72 11.28 0.20
N TRP A 29 0.04 10.26 0.75
CA TRP A 29 -0.47 9.16 -0.05
C TRP A 29 -1.65 9.60 -0.93
N LEU A 30 -1.64 9.12 -2.17
CA LEU A 30 -2.72 9.28 -3.13
C LEU A 30 -3.45 7.94 -3.31
N PHE A 31 -4.76 7.95 -3.14
CA PHE A 31 -5.59 6.75 -3.30
C PHE A 31 -6.51 6.87 -4.52
N ARG A 32 -6.61 5.81 -5.30
CA ARG A 32 -7.44 5.72 -6.51
C ARG A 32 -8.21 4.40 -6.53
N PRO A 33 -9.48 4.38 -6.98
CA PRO A 33 -10.21 3.14 -7.15
C PRO A 33 -9.54 2.27 -8.22
N LEU A 34 -9.42 0.98 -7.95
CA LEU A 34 -9.16 -0.02 -8.97
C LEU A 34 -10.51 -0.42 -9.57
N VAL A 35 -10.61 -0.34 -10.89
CA VAL A 35 -11.85 -0.59 -11.63
C VAL A 35 -11.60 -1.73 -12.60
N ASN A 36 -12.51 -2.70 -12.68
CA ASN A 36 -12.43 -3.78 -13.66
C ASN A 36 -12.93 -3.31 -15.04
N GLU A 37 -12.84 -4.19 -16.05
CA GLU A 37 -13.28 -3.91 -17.42
C GLU A 37 -14.77 -3.53 -17.52
N ALA A 38 -15.59 -4.00 -16.58
CA ALA A 38 -17.02 -3.69 -16.50
C ALA A 38 -17.33 -2.36 -15.79
N GLY A 39 -16.32 -1.60 -15.34
CA GLY A 39 -16.51 -0.34 -14.64
C GLY A 39 -16.82 -0.46 -13.15
N ALA A 40 -16.78 -1.67 -12.58
CA ALA A 40 -17.02 -1.89 -11.16
C ALA A 40 -15.73 -1.68 -10.34
N VAL A 41 -15.85 -0.99 -9.20
CA VAL A 41 -14.75 -0.82 -8.25
C VAL A 41 -14.45 -2.16 -7.59
N THR A 42 -13.23 -2.67 -7.78
CA THR A 42 -12.76 -3.96 -7.24
C THR A 42 -11.76 -3.81 -6.12
N GLY A 43 -11.26 -2.61 -5.88
CA GLY A 43 -10.32 -2.32 -4.80
C GLY A 43 -9.87 -0.87 -4.80
N LEU A 44 -8.83 -0.60 -4.03
CA LEU A 44 -8.18 0.69 -3.91
C LEU A 44 -6.67 0.52 -4.09
N VAL A 45 -6.06 1.40 -4.87
CA VAL A 45 -4.61 1.51 -4.98
C VAL A 45 -4.16 2.79 -4.30
N GLY A 46 -3.22 2.67 -3.36
CA GLY A 46 -2.54 3.79 -2.73
C GLY A 46 -1.12 3.89 -3.26
N THR A 47 -0.64 5.09 -3.58
CA THR A 47 0.78 5.34 -3.86
C THR A 47 1.30 6.56 -3.11
N ARG A 48 2.56 6.50 -2.70
CA ARG A 48 3.32 7.65 -2.21
C ARG A 48 4.66 7.66 -2.92
N HIS A 49 4.93 8.74 -3.64
CA HIS A 49 6.19 8.93 -4.34
C HIS A 49 7.10 9.79 -3.47
N VAL A 50 8.29 9.26 -3.19
CA VAL A 50 9.40 9.95 -2.56
C VAL A 50 10.56 9.92 -3.56
N GLU A 51 11.50 10.85 -3.46
CA GLU A 51 12.61 10.98 -4.44
C GLU A 51 13.30 9.64 -4.76
N ARG A 52 13.52 8.79 -3.75
CA ARG A 52 14.31 7.55 -3.91
C ARG A 52 13.48 6.28 -4.08
N TYR A 53 12.17 6.34 -3.82
CA TYR A 53 11.31 5.17 -3.82
C TYR A 53 9.84 5.52 -4.00
N THR A 54 9.07 4.53 -4.43
CA THR A 54 7.61 4.57 -4.41
C THR A 54 7.11 3.53 -3.43
N ASP A 55 6.30 3.97 -2.49
CA ASP A 55 5.46 3.09 -1.69
C ASP A 55 4.13 2.87 -2.40
N ALA A 56 3.64 1.63 -2.35
CA ALA A 56 2.40 1.25 -2.99
C ALA A 56 1.59 0.28 -2.13
N LEU A 57 0.28 0.43 -2.17
CA LEU A 57 -0.72 -0.42 -1.52
C LEU A 57 -1.75 -0.86 -2.55
N TRP A 58 -2.04 -2.15 -2.61
CA TRP A 58 -3.25 -2.68 -3.25
C TRP A 58 -4.15 -3.21 -2.15
N ILE A 59 -5.39 -2.74 -2.11
CA ILE A 59 -6.35 -3.02 -1.04
C ILE A 59 -7.62 -3.58 -1.70
N TYR A 60 -7.87 -4.87 -1.53
CA TYR A 60 -9.07 -5.54 -2.02
C TYR A 60 -10.09 -5.79 -0.90
N GLY A 61 -9.65 -5.65 0.35
CA GLY A 61 -10.50 -5.71 1.54
C GLY A 61 -9.69 -5.53 2.83
N PRO A 62 -10.33 -5.67 4.00
CA PRO A 62 -9.66 -5.47 5.30
C PRO A 62 -8.50 -6.45 5.57
N THR A 63 -8.51 -7.62 4.93
CA THR A 63 -7.53 -8.70 5.12
C THR A 63 -6.82 -9.11 3.83
N ASP A 64 -7.12 -8.45 2.73
CA ASP A 64 -6.50 -8.71 1.42
C ASP A 64 -5.83 -7.43 0.94
N VAL A 65 -4.58 -7.27 1.38
CA VAL A 65 -3.77 -6.08 1.18
C VAL A 65 -2.36 -6.48 0.83
N LEU A 66 -1.81 -5.85 -0.20
CA LEU A 66 -0.41 -5.94 -0.60
C LEU A 66 0.25 -4.58 -0.42
N GLY A 67 1.30 -4.52 0.40
CA GLY A 67 2.18 -3.37 0.51
C GLY A 67 3.54 -3.62 -0.12
N LEU A 68 4.08 -2.61 -0.79
CA LEU A 68 5.40 -2.62 -1.44
C LEU A 68 6.14 -1.30 -1.20
N ARG A 69 7.46 -1.39 -1.04
CA ARG A 69 8.40 -0.27 -1.27
C ARG A 69 9.32 -0.63 -2.42
N ILE A 70 9.34 0.20 -3.45
CA ILE A 70 10.09 -0.01 -4.68
C ILE A 70 11.09 1.13 -4.85
N LEU A 71 12.39 0.83 -4.93
CA LEU A 71 13.40 1.85 -5.21
C LEU A 71 13.25 2.36 -6.65
N ALA A 72 13.52 3.66 -6.82
CA ALA A 72 13.69 4.21 -8.16
C ALA A 72 14.95 3.61 -8.83
N THR A 73 14.94 3.51 -10.16
CA THR A 73 15.95 2.80 -10.94
C THR A 73 17.36 3.34 -10.71
N GLU A 74 17.51 4.65 -10.59
CA GLU A 74 18.76 5.36 -10.32
C GLU A 74 19.36 5.03 -8.94
N TYR A 75 18.57 4.49 -8.01
CA TYR A 75 19.00 4.04 -6.68
C TYR A 75 19.12 2.51 -6.59
N GLY A 76 19.23 1.81 -7.72
CA GLY A 76 19.39 0.36 -7.81
C GLY A 76 18.10 -0.38 -8.17
N GLY A 77 16.95 0.31 -8.13
CA GLY A 77 15.66 -0.24 -8.51
C GLY A 77 15.17 -1.41 -7.64
N GLY A 78 14.01 -1.94 -8.02
CA GLY A 78 13.47 -3.18 -7.45
C GLY A 78 12.73 -3.01 -6.12
N CYS A 79 12.05 -4.08 -5.72
CA CYS A 79 11.26 -4.13 -4.49
C CYS A 79 12.17 -4.43 -3.31
N VAL A 80 12.23 -3.51 -2.34
CA VAL A 80 13.06 -3.61 -1.13
C VAL A 80 12.27 -3.96 0.13
N TRP A 81 10.94 -3.90 0.05
CA TRP A 81 10.03 -4.38 1.07
C TRP A 81 8.73 -4.83 0.43
N LYS A 82 8.21 -5.98 0.88
CA LYS A 82 6.91 -6.52 0.49
C LYS A 82 6.24 -7.10 1.72
N HIS A 83 4.96 -6.79 1.90
CA HIS A 83 4.11 -7.44 2.90
C HIS A 83 2.76 -7.78 2.27
N ASP A 84 2.35 -9.04 2.35
CA ASP A 84 1.09 -9.56 1.80
C ASP A 84 0.30 -10.42 2.80
N ARG A 85 0.68 -10.37 4.08
CA ARG A 85 0.01 -11.08 5.17
C ARG A 85 -0.59 -10.07 6.16
N GLY A 86 -1.69 -10.41 6.81
CA GLY A 86 -2.30 -9.55 7.82
C GLY A 86 -3.24 -8.48 7.26
N GLY A 87 -3.83 -7.71 8.18
CA GLY A 87 -4.88 -6.75 7.86
C GLY A 87 -4.38 -5.38 7.41
N LEU A 88 -5.29 -4.61 6.80
CA LEU A 88 -5.07 -3.26 6.30
C LEU A 88 -4.31 -2.39 7.29
N GLY A 89 -4.82 -2.29 8.53
CA GLY A 89 -4.21 -1.43 9.53
C GLY A 89 -2.79 -1.86 9.93
N ASN A 90 -2.46 -3.16 9.85
CA ASN A 90 -1.09 -3.61 10.12
C ASN A 90 -0.14 -3.21 9.00
N ILE A 91 -0.51 -3.49 7.75
CA ILE A 91 0.35 -3.21 6.60
C ILE A 91 0.57 -1.70 6.43
N VAL A 92 -0.47 -0.88 6.64
CA VAL A 92 -0.35 0.59 6.58
C VAL A 92 0.57 1.13 7.68
N ARG A 93 0.41 0.65 8.92
CA ARG A 93 1.31 1.07 10.02
C ARG A 93 2.76 0.66 9.75
N GLU A 94 2.99 -0.56 9.27
CA GLU A 94 4.33 -1.04 8.96
C GLU A 94 5.01 -0.22 7.86
N ILE A 95 4.33 0.03 6.74
CA ILE A 95 4.93 0.77 5.63
C ILE A 95 5.24 2.23 6.00
N LEU A 96 4.37 2.86 6.80
CA LEU A 96 4.60 4.22 7.32
C LEU A 96 5.77 4.28 8.31
N ALA A 97 6.04 3.18 9.04
CA ALA A 97 7.13 3.10 10.01
C ALA A 97 8.48 2.71 9.38
N LEU A 98 8.55 2.41 8.08
CA LEU A 98 9.79 1.97 7.44
C LEU A 98 10.85 3.09 7.41
N PRO A 99 12.08 2.81 7.89
CA PRO A 99 13.20 3.72 7.72
C PRO A 99 13.46 4.00 6.23
N GLU A 100 14.10 5.15 5.96
CA GLU A 100 14.52 5.50 4.61
C GLU A 100 15.48 4.45 4.05
N PRO A 101 15.41 4.11 2.76
CA PRO A 101 16.33 3.17 2.16
C PRO A 101 17.80 3.52 2.43
N GLY A 102 18.58 2.52 2.84
CA GLY A 102 19.99 2.68 3.19
C GLY A 102 20.25 3.06 4.65
N GLN A 103 19.24 3.49 5.41
CA GLN A 103 19.38 3.71 6.86
C GLN A 103 19.52 2.38 7.62
N ARG A 104 19.98 2.48 8.87
CA ARG A 104 20.02 1.34 9.81
C ARG A 104 18.59 0.80 9.97
N LEU A 105 18.44 -0.53 9.91
CA LEU A 105 17.15 -1.25 9.96
C LEU A 105 16.23 -1.06 8.75
N ALA A 106 16.65 -0.32 7.72
CA ALA A 106 15.89 -0.29 6.47
C ALA A 106 15.84 -1.69 5.86
N PRO A 107 14.66 -2.15 5.40
CA PRO A 107 14.54 -3.46 4.79
C PRO A 107 15.37 -3.53 3.50
N ARG A 108 15.98 -4.70 3.28
CA ARG A 108 16.74 -5.03 2.07
C ARG A 108 16.20 -6.36 1.57
N LEU A 109 15.04 -6.33 0.91
CA LEU A 109 14.45 -7.54 0.37
C LEU A 109 15.36 -8.11 -0.74
N VAL A 110 16.24 -9.03 -0.36
CA VAL A 110 17.01 -9.83 -1.31
C VAL A 110 16.08 -10.93 -1.82
N ARG A 111 15.43 -10.70 -2.96
CA ARG A 111 14.77 -11.80 -3.68
C ARG A 111 15.87 -12.57 -4.41
N SER A 112 16.35 -13.66 -3.82
CA SER A 112 17.10 -14.65 -4.60
C SER A 112 16.20 -15.10 -5.75
N PRO A 113 16.69 -15.24 -6.99
CA PRO A 113 15.94 -15.95 -8.01
C PRO A 113 15.67 -17.35 -7.45
N SER A 114 14.42 -17.64 -7.09
CA SER A 114 13.98 -19.02 -6.90
C SER A 114 14.12 -19.68 -8.27
N GLY A 115 15.05 -20.63 -8.36
CA GLY A 115 15.63 -21.14 -9.60
C GLY A 115 14.59 -21.58 -10.65
N LEU A 116 15.05 -21.43 -11.90
CA LEU A 116 14.50 -21.94 -13.17
C LEU A 116 12.97 -21.99 -13.28
N TRP A 117 12.46 -21.09 -14.12
CA TRP A 117 11.31 -21.44 -14.96
C TRP A 117 11.70 -22.65 -15.81
N THR A 118 11.01 -23.78 -15.63
CA THR A 118 11.03 -24.91 -16.57
C THR A 118 9.67 -24.94 -17.29
N PRO A 119 9.67 -25.03 -18.64
CA PRO A 119 8.45 -25.03 -19.45
C PRO A 119 7.46 -26.14 -19.08
#